data_AF-A0A2H9P4U2-F1
#
_entry.id   AF-A0A2H9P4U2-F1
#
_cell.length_a   1.000
_cell.length_b   1.000
_cell.length_c   1.000
_cell.angle_alpha   90.00
_cell.angle_beta   90.00
_cell.angle_gamma   90.00
#
_symmetry.space_group_name_H-M   'P 1'
#
loop_
_entity.id
_entity.type
_entity.pdbx_description
1 polymer ?
#
loop_
_entity_poly.entity_id
_entity_poly.type
_entity_poly.pdbx_seq_one_letter_code
_entity_poly.pdbx_strand_id
1 'polypeptide(L)'
;AQHGEISKERGEKIPAAIIIGCEPATVFSSIAPVPEGLDKYLFAGITRKKGIKTVKCKTVDLEVPANAEIVLEGYVDPHDIRDEGPFGDHTGYYTPVEPYPTFTLTGIMRRENPIYVTTVVGKPILEDAYIGKVIEQSFLPLIRMFHPEVVDFSMPAAGWFQGLAIISIKKRYPGQAKKVMMGLWGMGQLALTKMFVVVDEDINVHDINDVIWAITTRADAARDTIIINNTPTDTLDPASPMVNLGSKLGIDATQKTREEGYEREIQQQVKVDIDTKELVDSKWSSYEL
;
A
#
# COMPACT_ATOMS: atom_id res chain seq x y z
N ALA A 1 11.41 9.54 9.59
CA ALA A 1 11.64 10.93 9.12
C ALA A 1 11.63 11.95 10.26
N GLN A 2 10.51 12.15 10.97
CA GLN A 2 10.38 13.27 11.91
C GLN A 2 11.34 13.22 13.13
N HIS A 3 11.57 12.05 13.74
CA HIS A 3 12.55 11.92 14.83
C HIS A 3 13.99 12.20 14.37
N GLY A 4 14.31 11.86 13.11
CA GLY A 4 15.59 12.16 12.46
C GLY A 4 15.84 13.65 12.34
N GLU A 5 14.87 14.37 11.76
CA GLU A 5 14.95 15.83 11.60
C GLU A 5 15.02 16.56 12.94
N ILE A 6 14.16 16.20 13.90
CA ILE A 6 14.14 16.80 15.24
C ILE A 6 15.50 16.63 15.94
N SER A 7 16.11 15.46 15.84
CA SER A 7 17.40 15.20 16.47
C SER A 7 18.58 15.81 15.71
N LYS A 8 18.50 15.94 14.39
CA LYS A 8 19.47 16.67 13.57
C LYS A 8 19.52 18.15 13.94
N GLU A 9 18.36 18.79 14.11
CA GLU A 9 18.26 20.18 14.58
C GLU A 9 18.86 20.36 15.99
N ARG A 10 18.79 19.33 16.84
CA ARG A 10 19.29 19.35 18.22
C ARG A 10 20.74 18.89 18.37
N GLY A 11 21.35 18.31 17.34
CA GLY A 11 22.69 17.71 17.43
C GLY A 11 22.74 16.43 18.26
N GLU A 12 21.60 15.76 18.48
CA GLU A 12 21.49 14.62 19.39
C GLU A 12 21.47 13.28 18.63
N LYS A 13 22.10 12.26 19.21
CA LYS A 13 22.00 10.87 18.73
C LYS A 13 20.62 10.30 19.10
N ILE A 14 20.06 9.48 18.22
CA ILE A 14 18.71 8.92 18.39
C ILE A 14 18.84 7.49 18.93
N PRO A 15 18.42 7.20 20.16
CA PRO A 15 18.35 5.82 20.64
C PRO A 15 17.45 4.99 19.73
N ALA A 16 17.92 3.82 19.31
CA ALA A 16 17.21 2.95 18.39
C ALA A 16 17.38 1.47 18.78
N ALA A 17 16.33 0.68 18.55
CA ALA A 17 16.34 -0.76 18.68
C ALA A 17 15.77 -1.40 17.41
N ILE A 18 16.52 -2.31 16.79
CA ILE A 18 16.10 -3.05 15.59
C ILE A 18 15.70 -4.46 16.02
N ILE A 19 14.46 -4.83 15.75
CA ILE A 19 13.90 -6.13 16.10
C ILE A 19 13.94 -7.03 14.86
N ILE A 20 14.59 -8.18 14.97
CA ILE A 20 14.64 -9.19 13.91
C ILE A 20 13.95 -10.45 14.43
N GLY A 21 12.88 -10.83 13.75
CA GLY A 21 12.01 -11.93 14.16
C GLY A 21 11.17 -11.58 15.38
N CYS A 22 9.86 -11.54 15.20
CA CYS A 22 8.89 -11.48 16.28
C CYS A 22 7.59 -12.12 15.81
N GLU A 23 6.56 -12.11 16.65
CA GLU A 23 5.27 -12.66 16.25
C GLU A 23 4.64 -11.91 15.05
N PRO A 24 3.90 -12.62 14.17
CA PRO A 24 3.41 -12.05 12.92
C PRO A 24 2.57 -10.78 13.07
N ALA A 25 1.77 -10.65 14.13
CA ALA A 25 0.95 -9.46 14.36
C ALA A 25 1.79 -8.19 14.62
N THR A 26 2.98 -8.34 15.23
CA THR A 26 3.90 -7.23 15.47
C THR A 26 4.58 -6.79 14.18
N VAL A 27 5.02 -7.76 13.36
CA VAL A 27 5.57 -7.51 12.01
C VAL A 27 4.50 -6.83 11.12
N PHE A 28 3.27 -7.35 11.12
CA PHE A 28 2.17 -6.73 10.39
C PHE A 28 1.86 -5.30 10.87
N SER A 29 1.93 -5.07 12.19
CA SER A 29 1.69 -3.73 12.71
C SER A 29 2.76 -2.73 12.31
N SER A 30 4.04 -3.12 12.19
CA SER A 30 5.12 -2.17 11.89
C SER A 30 4.91 -1.49 10.54
N ILE A 31 4.40 -2.25 9.57
CA ILE A 31 4.11 -1.82 8.20
C ILE A 31 2.70 -1.24 8.00
N ALA A 32 1.73 -1.56 8.86
CA ALA A 32 0.37 -1.08 8.70
C ALA A 32 0.31 0.45 8.79
N PRO A 33 -0.39 1.15 7.87
CA PRO A 33 -0.48 2.61 7.85
C PRO A 33 -1.47 3.13 8.93
N VAL A 34 -1.14 2.88 10.19
CA VAL A 34 -1.89 3.37 11.34
C VAL A 34 -1.76 4.90 11.46
N PRO A 35 -2.77 5.59 12.03
CA PRO A 35 -2.71 7.03 12.27
C PRO A 35 -1.46 7.45 13.07
N GLU A 36 -0.95 8.64 12.78
CA GLU A 36 0.16 9.22 13.52
C GLU A 36 -0.17 9.35 15.01
N GLY A 37 0.78 9.03 15.87
CA GLY A 37 0.60 9.02 17.32
C GLY A 37 -0.06 7.76 17.90
N LEU A 38 -0.59 6.85 17.07
CA LEU A 38 -1.06 5.55 17.55
C LEU A 38 0.11 4.60 17.77
N ASP A 39 0.21 4.04 18.99
CA ASP A 39 1.20 3.03 19.31
C ASP A 39 0.99 1.75 18.45
N LYS A 40 2.06 1.34 17.77
CA LYS A 40 2.10 0.14 16.93
C LYS A 40 1.91 -1.14 17.79
N TYR A 41 2.41 -1.20 19.02
CA TYR A 41 2.14 -2.34 19.90
C TYR A 41 0.67 -2.41 20.31
N LEU A 42 0.00 -1.27 20.49
CA LEU A 42 -1.45 -1.23 20.72
C LEU A 42 -2.20 -1.79 19.50
N PHE A 43 -1.84 -1.37 18.29
CA PHE A 43 -2.45 -1.88 17.06
C PHE A 43 -2.24 -3.40 16.88
N ALA A 44 -1.02 -3.89 17.12
CA ALA A 44 -0.72 -5.32 17.14
C ALA A 44 -1.58 -6.06 18.19
N GLY A 45 -1.77 -5.45 19.36
CA GLY A 45 -2.60 -5.98 20.44
C GLY A 45 -4.08 -6.08 20.08
N ILE A 46 -4.64 -5.07 19.41
CA ILE A 46 -6.01 -5.08 18.89
C ILE A 46 -6.17 -6.20 17.87
N THR A 47 -5.25 -6.29 16.91
CA THR A 47 -5.26 -7.30 15.85
C THR A 47 -5.23 -8.73 16.42
N ARG A 48 -4.42 -8.95 17.45
CA ARG A 48 -4.32 -10.24 18.14
C ARG A 48 -5.39 -10.47 19.22
N LYS A 49 -6.17 -9.43 19.59
CA LYS A 49 -7.06 -9.43 20.76
C LYS A 49 -6.34 -9.72 22.09
N LYS A 50 -5.04 -9.42 22.17
CA LYS A 50 -4.18 -9.66 23.34
C LYS A 50 -2.97 -8.73 23.32
N GLY A 51 -2.69 -8.04 24.43
CA GLY A 51 -1.56 -7.11 24.54
C GLY A 51 -0.19 -7.75 24.28
N ILE A 52 0.77 -6.94 23.83
CA ILE A 52 2.17 -7.33 23.58
C ILE A 52 2.91 -7.29 24.91
N LYS A 53 3.63 -8.37 25.25
CA LYS A 53 4.57 -8.33 26.37
C LYS A 53 5.86 -7.69 25.91
N THR A 54 6.30 -6.65 26.60
CA THR A 54 7.56 -5.96 26.33
C THR A 54 8.61 -6.26 27.39
N VAL A 55 9.87 -6.02 27.05
CA VAL A 55 11.02 -5.98 27.97
C VAL A 55 11.86 -4.75 27.65
N LYS A 56 12.52 -4.20 28.67
CA LYS A 56 13.46 -3.09 28.48
C LYS A 56 14.73 -3.56 27.79
N CYS A 57 15.22 -2.74 26.86
CA CYS A 57 16.58 -2.82 26.33
C CYS A 57 17.61 -2.61 27.44
N LYS A 58 18.85 -3.06 27.22
CA LYS A 58 19.95 -3.00 28.19
C LYS A 58 20.84 -1.78 28.04
N THR A 59 21.00 -1.24 26.83
CA THR A 59 21.92 -0.13 26.51
C THR A 59 21.19 1.14 26.11
N VAL A 60 19.88 1.07 25.83
CA VAL A 60 19.01 2.21 25.51
C VAL A 60 17.70 2.14 26.30
N ASP A 61 17.08 3.28 26.58
CA ASP A 61 15.79 3.35 27.30
C ASP A 61 14.61 3.17 26.33
N LEU A 62 14.51 1.97 25.74
CA LEU A 62 13.43 1.56 24.86
C LEU A 62 12.85 0.22 25.31
N GLU A 63 11.61 -0.04 24.93
CA GLU A 63 10.93 -1.32 25.14
C GLU A 63 10.72 -2.08 23.82
N VAL A 64 11.02 -3.37 23.84
CA VAL A 64 10.95 -4.27 22.69
C VAL A 64 10.11 -5.50 23.01
N PRO A 65 9.55 -6.24 22.02
CA PRO A 65 8.74 -7.42 22.27
C PRO A 65 9.56 -8.49 22.98
N ALA A 66 9.00 -9.04 24.08
CA ALA A 66 9.67 -10.06 24.89
C ALA A 66 9.94 -11.38 24.13
N ASN A 67 9.24 -11.58 23.02
CA ASN A 67 9.34 -12.73 22.13
C ASN A 67 10.17 -12.47 20.86
N ALA A 68 10.91 -11.35 20.80
CA ALA A 68 11.83 -11.10 19.72
C ALA A 68 12.92 -12.19 19.65
N GLU A 69 13.32 -12.59 18.44
CA GLU A 69 14.40 -13.54 18.23
C GLU A 69 15.77 -12.88 18.47
N ILE A 70 15.97 -11.70 17.87
CA ILE A 70 17.17 -10.86 18.01
C ILE A 70 16.74 -9.39 18.12
N VAL A 71 17.41 -8.64 18.99
CA VAL A 71 17.28 -7.18 19.11
C VAL A 71 18.67 -6.57 19.06
N LEU A 72 18.87 -5.64 18.14
CA LEU A 72 20.08 -4.83 18.01
C LEU A 72 19.83 -3.47 18.65
N GLU A 73 20.60 -3.15 19.68
CA GLU A 73 20.46 -1.91 20.45
C GLU A 73 21.57 -0.93 20.09
N GLY A 74 21.25 0.35 19.99
CA GLY A 74 22.23 1.34 19.57
C GLY A 74 21.66 2.72 19.40
N TYR A 75 22.33 3.52 18.58
CA TYR A 75 21.87 4.85 18.24
C TYR A 75 22.10 5.16 16.77
N VAL A 76 21.21 5.95 16.18
CA VAL A 76 21.39 6.55 14.86
C VAL A 76 22.02 7.92 15.05
N ASP A 77 23.14 8.17 14.37
CA ASP A 77 23.81 9.46 14.36
C ASP A 77 23.50 10.20 13.05
N PRO A 78 22.72 11.30 13.08
CA PRO A 78 22.35 12.03 11.87
C PRO A 78 23.53 12.77 11.21
N HIS A 79 24.71 12.82 11.85
CA HIS A 79 25.92 13.43 11.31
C HIS A 79 26.94 12.41 10.80
N ASP A 80 26.84 11.13 11.22
CA ASP A 80 27.65 10.03 10.67
C ASP A 80 26.94 9.45 9.44
N ILE A 81 27.14 10.12 8.31
CA ILE A 81 26.54 9.76 7.03
C ILE A 81 27.48 8.84 6.24
N ARG A 82 26.92 7.76 5.69
CA ARG A 82 27.64 6.81 4.84
C ARG A 82 26.82 6.43 3.62
N ASP A 83 27.52 5.97 2.60
CA ASP A 83 26.91 5.49 1.37
C ASP A 83 26.19 4.15 1.61
N GLU A 84 24.92 4.07 1.22
CA GLU A 84 24.09 2.87 1.18
C GLU A 84 23.84 2.46 -0.28
N GLY A 85 23.70 1.16 -0.53
CA GLY A 85 23.42 0.62 -1.86
C GLY A 85 24.67 0.36 -2.74
N PRO A 86 24.47 0.06 -4.04
CA PRO A 86 23.16 -0.07 -4.70
C PRO A 86 22.41 -1.30 -4.18
N PHE A 87 21.08 -1.21 -4.11
CA PHE A 87 20.24 -2.29 -3.60
C PHE A 87 19.04 -2.56 -4.52
N GLY A 88 18.67 -3.81 -4.72
CA GLY A 88 17.49 -4.16 -5.53
C GLY A 88 16.22 -3.96 -4.72
N ASP A 89 15.27 -3.16 -5.21
CA ASP A 89 14.08 -2.77 -4.45
C ASP A 89 12.79 -3.38 -5.01
N HIS A 90 11.68 -3.25 -4.28
CA HIS A 90 10.33 -3.76 -4.59
C HIS A 90 9.74 -3.21 -5.90
N THR A 91 10.35 -2.16 -6.48
CA THR A 91 10.00 -1.66 -7.82
C THR A 91 10.58 -2.53 -8.94
N GLY A 92 11.51 -3.43 -8.60
CA GLY A 92 12.24 -4.30 -9.52
C GLY A 92 13.51 -3.68 -10.12
N TYR A 93 13.92 -2.50 -9.66
CA TYR A 93 15.12 -1.80 -10.08
C TYR A 93 16.15 -1.72 -8.95
N TYR A 94 17.41 -1.46 -9.31
CA TYR A 94 18.42 -1.09 -8.33
C TYR A 94 18.28 0.40 -7.98
N THR A 95 18.21 0.70 -6.68
CA THR A 95 18.38 2.06 -6.17
C THR A 95 19.84 2.48 -6.34
N PRO A 96 20.10 3.76 -6.69
CA PRO A 96 21.45 4.29 -6.75
C PRO A 96 22.07 4.35 -5.35
N VAL A 97 23.39 4.52 -5.31
CA VAL A 97 24.10 4.77 -4.06
C VAL A 97 23.70 6.13 -3.50
N GLU A 98 23.26 6.18 -2.26
CA GLU A 98 22.82 7.41 -1.60
C GLU A 98 23.35 7.53 -0.16
N PRO A 99 23.55 8.76 0.34
CA PRO A 99 24.04 9.00 1.69
C PRO A 99 22.94 8.85 2.76
N TYR A 100 23.12 7.95 3.73
CA TYR A 100 22.20 7.73 4.85
C TYR A 100 22.87 7.80 6.24
N PRO A 101 22.12 8.11 7.31
CA PRO A 101 22.61 8.04 8.69
C PRO A 101 23.04 6.64 9.12
N THR A 102 24.11 6.57 9.91
CA THR A 102 24.66 5.31 10.41
C THR A 102 24.00 4.90 11.74
N PHE A 103 23.63 3.63 11.84
CA PHE A 103 23.30 2.99 13.12
C PHE A 103 24.58 2.42 13.78
N THR A 104 24.90 2.90 14.98
CA THR A 104 26.01 2.37 15.79
C THR A 104 25.46 1.38 16.82
N LEU A 105 25.85 0.12 16.68
CA LEU A 105 25.49 -0.96 17.59
C LEU A 105 26.22 -0.85 18.94
N THR A 106 25.49 -0.92 20.04
CA THR A 106 26.03 -0.92 21.41
C THR A 106 25.70 -2.19 22.18
N GLY A 107 24.68 -2.95 21.78
CA GLY A 107 24.27 -4.18 22.45
C GLY A 107 23.48 -5.10 21.55
N ILE A 108 23.47 -6.40 21.89
CA ILE A 108 22.63 -7.40 21.24
C ILE A 108 21.90 -8.19 22.33
N MET A 109 20.57 -8.21 22.27
CA MET A 109 19.73 -9.17 23.00
C MET A 109 19.28 -10.25 22.02
N ARG A 110 19.27 -11.52 22.46
CA ARG A 110 18.80 -12.63 21.62
C ARG A 110 18.30 -13.80 22.46
N ARG A 111 17.49 -14.66 21.85
CA ARG A 111 17.18 -15.99 22.38
C ARG A 111 18.42 -16.90 22.33
N GLU A 112 18.39 -18.00 23.07
CA GLU A 112 19.49 -18.98 23.12
C GLU A 112 19.79 -19.58 21.72
N ASN A 113 18.74 -19.94 20.98
CA ASN A 113 18.80 -20.43 19.60
C ASN A 113 17.90 -19.55 18.71
N PRO A 114 18.37 -18.37 18.28
CA PRO A 114 17.53 -17.41 17.60
C PRO A 114 17.31 -17.79 16.12
N ILE A 115 16.14 -17.45 15.61
CA ILE A 115 15.84 -17.52 14.17
C ILE A 115 16.09 -16.15 13.53
N TYR A 116 16.93 -16.10 12.50
CA TYR A 116 17.14 -14.89 11.71
C TYR A 116 16.06 -14.78 10.62
N VAL A 117 14.99 -14.04 10.92
CA VAL A 117 13.93 -13.75 9.95
C VAL A 117 14.46 -12.73 8.94
N THR A 118 14.41 -13.09 7.67
CA THR A 118 14.88 -12.27 6.56
C THR A 118 13.97 -12.45 5.36
N THR A 119 14.05 -11.50 4.43
CA THR A 119 13.32 -11.52 3.17
C THR A 119 14.22 -11.02 2.05
N VAL A 120 13.78 -11.25 0.82
CA VAL A 120 14.42 -10.71 -0.38
C VAL A 120 13.39 -9.88 -1.10
N VAL A 121 13.77 -8.68 -1.51
CA VAL A 121 12.94 -7.77 -2.31
C VAL A 121 13.50 -7.67 -3.72
N GLY A 122 12.66 -7.19 -4.63
CA GLY A 122 12.94 -7.18 -6.06
C GLY A 122 11.66 -7.00 -6.86
N LYS A 123 11.68 -7.40 -8.14
CA LYS A 123 10.49 -7.31 -8.98
C LYS A 123 9.36 -8.19 -8.41
N PRO A 124 8.16 -7.64 -8.14
CA PRO A 124 7.03 -8.42 -7.63
C PRO A 124 6.72 -9.59 -8.57
N ILE A 125 6.29 -10.77 -8.07
CA ILE A 125 5.63 -11.02 -6.78
C ILE A 125 6.59 -11.65 -5.76
N LEU A 126 6.79 -11.00 -4.61
CA LEU A 126 7.58 -11.49 -3.47
C LEU A 126 6.76 -11.43 -2.16
N GLU A 127 7.37 -11.67 -1.00
CA GLU A 127 6.66 -11.77 0.29
C GLU A 127 5.83 -10.52 0.62
N ASP A 128 6.39 -9.34 0.37
CA ASP A 128 5.77 -8.02 0.53
C ASP A 128 4.44 -7.91 -0.24
N ALA A 129 4.32 -8.55 -1.41
CA ALA A 129 3.09 -8.61 -2.21
C ALA A 129 1.89 -9.19 -1.43
N TYR A 130 2.11 -10.23 -0.64
CA TYR A 130 1.05 -10.89 0.12
C TYR A 130 0.69 -10.09 1.37
N ILE A 131 1.71 -9.52 2.01
CA ILE A 131 1.53 -8.68 3.18
C ILE A 131 0.72 -7.42 2.82
N GLY A 132 1.07 -6.74 1.73
CA GLY A 132 0.34 -5.57 1.27
C GLY A 132 -1.09 -5.90 0.85
N LYS A 133 -1.38 -7.11 0.36
CA LYS A 133 -2.77 -7.56 0.08
C LYS A 133 -3.64 -7.61 1.34
N VAL A 134 -3.05 -8.01 2.48
CA VAL A 134 -3.75 -7.98 3.77
C VAL A 134 -3.96 -6.53 4.23
N ILE A 135 -2.96 -5.66 4.07
CA ILE A 135 -3.08 -4.23 4.40
C ILE A 135 -4.19 -3.59 3.59
N GLU A 136 -4.21 -3.78 2.28
CA GLU A 136 -5.25 -3.29 1.36
C GLU A 136 -6.65 -3.58 1.93
N GLN A 137 -6.96 -4.86 2.15
CA GLN A 137 -8.28 -5.27 2.61
C GLN A 137 -8.60 -4.82 4.04
N SER A 138 -7.59 -4.71 4.90
CA SER A 138 -7.76 -4.21 6.28
C SER A 138 -8.14 -2.73 6.32
N PHE A 139 -7.79 -1.94 5.30
CA PHE A 139 -8.04 -0.50 5.24
C PHE A 139 -9.30 -0.12 4.45
N LEU A 140 -9.90 -1.04 3.69
CA LEU A 140 -11.16 -0.81 2.98
C LEU A 140 -12.28 -0.26 3.89
N PRO A 141 -12.52 -0.78 5.11
CA PRO A 141 -13.53 -0.21 6.00
C PRO A 141 -13.26 1.27 6.34
N LEU A 142 -11.99 1.65 6.55
CA LEU A 142 -11.61 3.02 6.84
C LEU A 142 -11.85 3.92 5.64
N ILE A 143 -11.50 3.46 4.43
CA ILE A 143 -11.78 4.20 3.19
C ILE A 143 -13.29 4.43 3.05
N ARG A 144 -14.11 3.40 3.28
CA ARG A 144 -15.58 3.49 3.22
C ARG A 144 -16.19 4.44 4.25
N MET A 145 -15.53 4.69 5.38
CA MET A 145 -15.99 5.70 6.34
C MET A 145 -15.96 7.11 5.75
N PHE A 146 -14.95 7.43 4.94
CA PHE A 146 -14.79 8.75 4.30
C PHE A 146 -15.38 8.81 2.89
N HIS A 147 -15.40 7.68 2.19
CA HIS A 147 -15.93 7.50 0.85
C HIS A 147 -16.91 6.32 0.81
N PRO A 148 -18.14 6.47 1.34
CA PRO A 148 -19.13 5.38 1.41
C PRO A 148 -19.53 4.81 0.05
N GLU A 149 -19.26 5.53 -1.03
CA GLU A 149 -19.45 5.04 -2.39
C GLU A 149 -18.42 4.01 -2.84
N VAL A 150 -17.27 3.88 -2.17
CA VAL A 150 -16.23 2.90 -2.54
C VAL A 150 -16.74 1.51 -2.18
N VAL A 151 -16.93 0.69 -3.21
CA VAL A 151 -17.35 -0.71 -3.06
C VAL A 151 -16.14 -1.57 -2.79
N ASP A 152 -15.05 -1.41 -3.51
CA ASP A 152 -13.84 -2.20 -3.28
C ASP A 152 -12.62 -1.46 -3.81
N PHE A 153 -11.42 -1.91 -3.44
CA PHE A 153 -10.20 -1.48 -4.11
C PHE A 153 -9.14 -2.58 -4.13
N SER A 154 -8.28 -2.51 -5.14
CA SER A 154 -7.13 -3.40 -5.30
C SER A 154 -5.89 -2.62 -5.65
N MET A 155 -4.76 -3.00 -5.08
CA MET A 155 -3.42 -2.53 -5.40
C MET A 155 -2.62 -3.73 -5.92
N PRO A 156 -2.68 -4.03 -7.23
CA PRO A 156 -2.07 -5.24 -7.79
C PRO A 156 -0.57 -5.31 -7.50
N ALA A 157 -0.05 -6.51 -7.21
CA ALA A 157 1.37 -6.71 -6.97
C ALA A 157 2.25 -6.22 -8.14
N ALA A 158 1.78 -6.39 -9.39
CA ALA A 158 2.46 -5.88 -10.58
C ALA A 158 2.55 -4.35 -10.63
N GLY A 159 1.67 -3.64 -9.92
CA GLY A 159 1.71 -2.20 -9.73
C GLY A 159 2.56 -1.76 -8.53
N TRP A 160 3.40 -2.65 -7.97
CA TRP A 160 4.28 -2.40 -6.82
C TRP A 160 3.57 -1.67 -5.67
N PHE A 161 2.28 -1.97 -5.50
CA PHE A 161 1.32 -1.29 -4.62
C PHE A 161 1.09 0.18 -4.97
N GLN A 162 2.03 1.06 -4.67
CA GLN A 162 1.83 2.50 -4.83
C GLN A 162 1.86 2.95 -6.30
N GLY A 163 2.26 2.09 -7.24
CA GLY A 163 2.20 2.40 -8.66
C GLY A 163 0.77 2.47 -9.20
N LEU A 164 -0.13 1.61 -8.73
CA LEU A 164 -1.50 1.50 -9.24
C LEU A 164 -2.46 1.04 -8.16
N ALA A 165 -3.53 1.82 -7.94
CA ALA A 165 -4.74 1.34 -7.28
C ALA A 165 -5.94 1.39 -8.23
N ILE A 166 -6.77 0.36 -8.13
CA ILE A 166 -8.02 0.19 -8.87
C ILE A 166 -9.14 0.29 -7.86
N ILE A 167 -10.09 1.19 -8.07
CA ILE A 167 -11.13 1.53 -7.10
C ILE A 167 -12.49 1.32 -7.74
N SER A 168 -13.29 0.44 -7.17
CA SER A 168 -14.68 0.24 -7.57
C SER A 168 -15.60 1.15 -6.75
N ILE A 169 -16.52 1.84 -7.42
CA ILE A 169 -17.48 2.74 -6.79
C ILE A 169 -18.92 2.45 -7.21
N LYS A 170 -19.86 2.69 -6.29
CA LYS A 170 -21.28 2.85 -6.60
C LYS A 170 -21.53 4.30 -7.01
N LYS A 171 -21.41 4.57 -8.31
CA LYS A 171 -21.61 5.90 -8.89
C LYS A 171 -23.07 6.33 -8.80
N ARG A 172 -23.30 7.58 -8.39
CA ARG A 172 -24.62 8.19 -8.16
C ARG A 172 -24.81 9.52 -8.87
N TYR A 173 -23.74 10.19 -9.28
CA TYR A 173 -23.78 11.49 -9.94
C TYR A 173 -22.54 11.70 -10.84
N PRO A 174 -22.64 12.59 -11.85
CA PRO A 174 -21.55 12.89 -12.76
C PRO A 174 -20.31 13.42 -12.02
N GLY A 175 -19.11 12.99 -12.44
CA GLY A 175 -17.83 13.44 -11.87
C GLY A 175 -17.47 12.83 -10.50
N GLN A 176 -18.26 11.89 -9.97
CA GLN A 176 -18.00 11.27 -8.67
C GLN A 176 -16.67 10.50 -8.63
N ALA A 177 -16.24 9.88 -9.73
CA ALA A 177 -14.94 9.22 -9.83
C ALA A 177 -13.78 10.20 -9.50
N LYS A 178 -13.85 11.43 -10.04
CA LYS A 178 -12.85 12.48 -9.76
C LYS A 178 -12.85 12.88 -8.30
N LYS A 179 -14.02 12.99 -7.66
CA LYS A 179 -14.15 13.25 -6.21
C LYS A 179 -13.47 12.16 -5.38
N VAL A 180 -13.63 10.90 -5.76
CA VAL A 180 -12.99 9.77 -5.07
C VAL A 180 -11.47 9.82 -5.27
N MET A 181 -10.98 10.00 -6.50
CA MET A 181 -9.54 10.12 -6.78
C MET A 181 -8.88 11.22 -5.94
N MET A 182 -9.43 12.43 -5.94
CA MET A 182 -8.88 13.57 -5.19
C MET A 182 -8.90 13.32 -3.67
N GLY A 183 -9.96 12.69 -3.16
CA GLY A 183 -10.06 12.34 -1.75
C GLY A 183 -9.00 11.32 -1.32
N LEU A 184 -8.81 10.27 -2.11
CA LEU A 184 -7.80 9.24 -1.82
C LEU A 184 -6.37 9.78 -1.97
N TRP A 185 -6.11 10.64 -2.95
CA TRP A 185 -4.81 11.32 -3.06
C TRP A 185 -4.56 12.33 -1.94
N GLY A 186 -5.59 12.76 -1.20
CA GLY A 186 -5.47 13.57 0.01
C GLY A 186 -5.30 12.75 1.29
N MET A 187 -5.30 11.41 1.22
CA MET A 187 -5.41 10.54 2.40
C MET A 187 -4.16 9.69 2.63
N GLY A 188 -3.45 9.96 3.73
CA GLY A 188 -2.43 9.08 4.29
C GLY A 188 -1.43 8.56 3.25
N GLN A 189 -1.16 7.25 3.27
CA GLN A 189 -0.23 6.61 2.32
C GLN A 189 -0.78 6.53 0.88
N LEU A 190 -2.10 6.62 0.67
CA LEU A 190 -2.68 6.65 -0.68
C LEU A 190 -2.34 7.94 -1.43
N ALA A 191 -1.94 8.99 -0.71
CA ALA A 191 -1.38 10.21 -1.31
C ALA A 191 -0.12 9.95 -2.15
N LEU A 192 0.62 8.88 -1.89
CA LEU A 192 1.80 8.50 -2.69
C LEU A 192 1.44 7.68 -3.92
N THR A 193 0.20 7.17 -4.01
CA THR A 193 -0.19 6.34 -5.15
C THR A 193 -0.14 7.13 -6.45
N LYS A 194 0.57 6.59 -7.44
CA LYS A 194 0.86 7.23 -8.73
C LYS A 194 -0.35 7.22 -9.66
N MET A 195 -1.02 6.07 -9.77
CA MET A 195 -2.11 5.87 -10.72
C MET A 195 -3.36 5.36 -10.02
N PHE A 196 -4.50 5.99 -10.33
CA PHE A 196 -5.82 5.51 -9.94
C PHE A 196 -6.65 5.17 -11.17
N VAL A 197 -7.25 4.00 -11.17
CA VAL A 197 -8.31 3.61 -12.12
C VAL A 197 -9.60 3.46 -11.32
N VAL A 198 -10.61 4.25 -11.64
CA VAL A 198 -11.92 4.16 -10.98
C VAL A 198 -12.91 3.47 -11.90
N VAL A 199 -13.54 2.40 -11.43
CA VAL A 199 -14.52 1.57 -12.15
C VAL A 199 -15.85 1.51 -11.39
N ASP A 200 -16.90 1.03 -12.03
CA ASP A 200 -18.19 0.83 -11.36
C ASP A 200 -18.20 -0.43 -10.48
N GLU A 201 -19.28 -0.61 -9.71
CA GLU A 201 -19.49 -1.72 -8.78
C GLU A 201 -19.65 -3.11 -9.44
N ASP A 202 -19.85 -3.15 -10.76
CA ASP A 202 -19.94 -4.40 -11.51
C ASP A 202 -18.58 -4.96 -11.97
N ILE A 203 -17.51 -4.20 -11.80
CA ILE A 203 -16.15 -4.60 -12.19
C ILE A 203 -15.42 -5.23 -11.00
N ASN A 204 -14.89 -6.44 -11.20
CA ASN A 204 -14.03 -7.11 -10.25
C ASN A 204 -12.62 -6.49 -10.27
N VAL A 205 -12.32 -5.66 -9.27
CA VAL A 205 -11.01 -4.99 -9.13
C VAL A 205 -9.83 -5.94 -8.91
N HIS A 206 -10.10 -7.21 -8.58
CA HIS A 206 -9.08 -8.24 -8.43
C HIS A 206 -8.82 -9.06 -9.70
N ASP A 207 -9.60 -8.85 -10.78
CA ASP A 207 -9.34 -9.39 -12.11
C ASP A 207 -8.90 -8.27 -13.05
N ILE A 208 -7.61 -8.28 -13.41
CA ILE A 208 -7.06 -7.27 -14.29
C ILE A 208 -7.70 -7.26 -15.67
N ASN A 209 -8.22 -8.40 -16.16
CA ASN A 209 -8.87 -8.46 -17.46
C ASN A 209 -10.20 -7.69 -17.45
N ASP A 210 -10.96 -7.79 -16.37
CA ASP A 210 -12.22 -7.07 -16.19
C ASP A 210 -11.98 -5.55 -16.08
N VAL A 211 -10.90 -5.16 -15.39
CA VAL A 211 -10.47 -3.76 -15.29
C VAL A 211 -10.01 -3.20 -16.64
N ILE A 212 -9.22 -3.97 -17.41
CA ILE A 212 -8.82 -3.58 -18.77
C ILE A 212 -10.06 -3.45 -19.67
N TRP A 213 -11.02 -4.36 -19.55
CA TRP A 213 -12.30 -4.27 -20.27
C TRP A 213 -13.04 -2.97 -19.92
N ALA A 214 -13.15 -2.62 -18.63
CA ALA A 214 -13.77 -1.37 -18.21
C ALA A 214 -13.06 -0.13 -18.78
N ILE A 215 -11.72 -0.07 -18.70
CA ILE A 215 -10.93 1.04 -19.26
C ILE A 215 -11.19 1.19 -20.77
N THR A 216 -11.10 0.08 -21.51
CA THR A 216 -11.16 0.10 -22.98
C THR A 216 -12.57 0.32 -23.53
N THR A 217 -13.62 0.10 -22.73
CA THR A 217 -15.01 0.24 -23.17
C THR A 217 -15.74 1.46 -22.59
N ARG A 218 -15.31 1.97 -21.42
CA ARG A 218 -16.01 3.04 -20.69
C ARG A 218 -15.25 4.37 -20.61
N ALA A 219 -13.97 4.39 -20.96
CA ALA A 219 -13.16 5.60 -20.95
C ALA A 219 -12.86 6.12 -22.37
N ASP A 220 -13.13 7.41 -22.59
CA ASP A 220 -12.50 8.19 -23.65
C ASP A 220 -11.17 8.76 -23.14
N ALA A 221 -10.10 8.54 -23.89
CA ALA A 221 -8.75 8.81 -23.43
C ALA A 221 -8.53 10.28 -23.00
N ALA A 222 -9.09 11.26 -23.73
CA ALA A 222 -8.86 12.67 -23.42
C ALA A 222 -9.83 13.19 -22.35
N ARG A 223 -11.09 12.79 -22.42
CA ARG A 223 -12.14 13.26 -21.49
C ARG A 223 -11.98 12.68 -20.09
N ASP A 224 -11.62 11.40 -20.02
CA ASP A 224 -11.74 10.60 -18.79
C ASP A 224 -10.39 10.34 -18.11
N THR A 225 -9.32 10.88 -18.67
CA THR A 225 -7.99 10.89 -18.05
C THR A 225 -7.73 12.22 -17.36
N ILE A 226 -7.14 12.16 -16.16
CA ILE A 226 -6.68 13.32 -15.40
C ILE A 226 -5.20 13.17 -15.15
N ILE A 227 -4.44 14.23 -15.39
CA ILE A 227 -3.05 14.31 -15.00
C ILE A 227 -2.91 15.47 -14.02
N ILE A 228 -2.36 15.20 -12.84
CA ILE A 228 -2.01 16.23 -11.86
C ILE A 228 -0.49 16.30 -11.80
N ASN A 229 0.07 17.43 -12.19
CA ASN A 229 1.51 17.65 -12.20
C ASN A 229 2.00 18.17 -10.84
N ASN A 230 3.30 18.00 -10.57
CA ASN A 230 4.00 18.53 -9.41
C ASN A 230 3.38 18.07 -8.08
N THR A 231 3.10 16.76 -7.99
CA THR A 231 2.52 16.13 -6.81
C THR A 231 3.55 15.26 -6.08
N PRO A 232 3.39 15.03 -4.77
CA PRO A 232 4.20 14.06 -4.04
C PRO A 232 4.12 12.67 -4.67
N THR A 233 5.27 12.00 -4.75
CA THR A 233 5.42 10.61 -5.21
C THR A 233 6.29 9.83 -4.24
N ASP A 234 6.26 8.50 -4.34
CA ASP A 234 7.15 7.64 -3.56
C ASP A 234 8.61 7.98 -3.86
N THR A 235 9.46 7.98 -2.83
CA THR A 235 10.90 8.26 -2.94
C THR A 235 11.59 7.31 -3.91
N LEU A 236 11.09 6.08 -4.00
CA LEU A 236 11.64 4.99 -4.81
C LEU A 236 10.97 4.87 -6.18
N ASP A 237 10.04 5.76 -6.57
CA ASP A 237 9.41 5.73 -7.90
C ASP A 237 10.47 5.91 -9.00
N PRO A 238 10.80 4.84 -9.75
CA PRO A 238 11.93 4.86 -10.69
C PRO A 238 11.64 5.71 -11.93
N ALA A 239 10.39 6.11 -12.14
CA ALA A 239 9.96 6.90 -13.28
C ALA A 239 9.61 8.34 -12.90
N SER A 240 9.79 8.74 -11.63
CA SER A 240 9.63 10.12 -11.22
C SER A 240 10.77 10.99 -11.77
N PRO A 241 10.51 12.21 -12.29
CA PRO A 241 11.57 13.07 -12.81
C PRO A 241 12.47 13.63 -11.69
N MET A 242 11.95 13.71 -10.47
CA MET A 242 12.65 14.16 -9.27
C MET A 242 12.27 13.27 -8.09
N VAL A 243 13.19 13.15 -7.12
CA VAL A 243 12.92 12.46 -5.86
C VAL A 243 11.75 13.13 -5.15
N ASN A 244 10.76 12.34 -4.72
CA ASN A 244 9.53 12.78 -4.01
C ASN A 244 8.60 13.73 -4.79
N LEU A 245 8.87 14.04 -6.07
CA LEU A 245 8.06 14.97 -6.85
C LEU A 245 7.88 14.48 -8.30
N GLY A 246 6.63 14.25 -8.68
CA GLY A 246 6.26 13.80 -10.02
C GLY A 246 4.85 14.20 -10.41
N SER A 247 4.13 13.30 -11.09
CA SER A 247 2.75 13.51 -11.50
C SER A 247 1.89 12.29 -11.16
N LYS A 248 0.58 12.52 -11.10
CA LYS A 248 -0.44 11.50 -10.85
C LYS A 248 -1.35 11.33 -12.04
N LEU A 249 -1.77 10.10 -12.29
CA LEU A 249 -2.68 9.72 -13.36
C LEU A 249 -3.98 9.19 -12.77
N GLY A 250 -5.10 9.75 -13.17
CA GLY A 250 -6.43 9.23 -12.86
C GLY A 250 -7.13 8.81 -14.15
N ILE A 251 -7.71 7.62 -14.17
CA ILE A 251 -8.55 7.12 -15.27
C ILE A 251 -9.94 6.86 -14.71
N ASP A 252 -10.92 7.62 -15.17
CA ASP A 252 -12.33 7.36 -14.91
C ASP A 252 -12.84 6.33 -15.93
N ALA A 253 -12.84 5.06 -15.54
CA ALA A 253 -13.38 3.94 -16.31
C ALA A 253 -14.81 3.58 -15.87
N THR A 254 -15.55 4.51 -15.25
CA THR A 254 -16.96 4.32 -14.90
C THR A 254 -17.89 4.53 -16.11
N GLN A 255 -19.11 4.00 -16.06
CA GLN A 255 -20.15 4.26 -17.05
C GLN A 255 -20.47 5.76 -17.06
N LYS A 256 -20.39 6.35 -18.25
CA LYS A 256 -20.61 7.78 -18.43
C LYS A 256 -22.08 8.11 -18.57
N THR A 257 -22.47 9.22 -17.95
CA THR A 257 -23.82 9.80 -18.07
C THR A 257 -23.84 10.91 -19.12
N ARG A 258 -25.05 11.36 -19.50
CA ARG A 258 -25.20 12.46 -20.47
C ARG A 258 -24.61 13.77 -19.93
N GLU A 259 -24.71 14.00 -18.62
CA GLU A 259 -24.15 15.17 -17.94
C GLU A 259 -22.61 15.19 -17.95
N GLU A 260 -21.96 14.06 -18.27
CA GLU A 260 -20.50 13.95 -18.43
C GLU A 260 -20.06 14.14 -19.90
N GLY A 261 -20.97 14.57 -20.78
CA GLY A 261 -20.68 14.74 -22.20
C GLY A 261 -20.69 13.43 -23.00
N TYR A 262 -21.35 12.38 -22.47
CA TYR A 262 -21.60 11.16 -23.23
C TYR A 262 -22.92 11.28 -24.00
N GLU A 263 -22.83 11.77 -25.24
CA GLU A 263 -24.00 12.05 -26.08
C GLU A 263 -24.55 10.82 -26.81
N ARG A 264 -23.80 9.71 -26.84
CA ARG A 264 -24.23 8.45 -27.44
C ARG A 264 -25.31 7.78 -26.57
N GLU A 265 -26.08 6.90 -27.21
CA GLU A 265 -26.95 5.99 -26.46
C GLU A 265 -26.11 5.09 -25.54
N ILE A 266 -26.49 5.00 -24.27
CA ILE A 266 -25.82 4.14 -23.30
C ILE A 266 -26.12 2.69 -23.70
N GLN A 267 -25.06 1.99 -24.11
CA GLN A 267 -25.18 0.60 -24.55
C GLN A 267 -25.48 -0.30 -23.36
N GLN A 268 -26.44 -1.21 -23.53
CA GLN A 268 -26.74 -2.21 -22.52
C GLN A 268 -25.64 -3.28 -22.51
N GLN A 269 -25.12 -3.58 -21.32
CA GLN A 269 -24.18 -4.68 -21.14
C GLN A 269 -24.90 -6.01 -21.41
N VAL A 270 -24.24 -6.89 -22.15
CA VAL A 270 -24.70 -8.28 -22.31
C VAL A 270 -24.53 -8.98 -20.97
N LYS A 271 -25.63 -9.49 -20.42
CA LYS A 271 -25.64 -10.24 -19.17
C LYS A 271 -25.95 -11.71 -19.43
N VAL A 272 -25.37 -12.57 -18.60
CA VAL A 272 -25.68 -14.01 -18.62
C VAL A 272 -27.12 -14.19 -18.17
N ASP A 273 -27.85 -15.07 -18.86
CA ASP A 273 -29.17 -15.50 -18.41
C ASP A 273 -29.05 -16.35 -17.13
N ILE A 274 -29.71 -15.93 -16.06
CA ILE A 274 -29.53 -16.51 -14.72
C ILE A 274 -30.00 -17.96 -14.68
N ASP A 275 -31.17 -18.24 -15.26
CA ASP A 275 -31.75 -19.58 -15.28
C ASP A 275 -30.83 -20.56 -16.04
N THR A 276 -30.27 -20.11 -17.17
CA THR A 276 -29.28 -20.89 -17.93
C THR A 276 -28.00 -21.11 -17.14
N LYS A 277 -27.48 -20.06 -16.47
CA LYS A 277 -26.28 -20.17 -15.64
C LYS A 277 -26.48 -21.20 -14.52
N GLU A 278 -27.57 -21.10 -13.76
CA GLU A 278 -27.87 -22.03 -12.66
C GLU A 278 -28.04 -23.47 -13.15
N LEU A 279 -28.71 -23.65 -14.29
CA LEU A 279 -28.84 -24.96 -14.91
C LEU A 279 -27.48 -25.56 -15.28
N VAL A 280 -26.60 -24.78 -15.92
CA VAL A 280 -25.26 -25.21 -16.30
C VAL A 280 -24.41 -25.52 -15.07
N ASP A 281 -24.41 -24.63 -14.07
CA ASP A 281 -23.65 -24.80 -12.83
C ASP A 281 -24.09 -26.06 -12.07
N SER A 282 -25.40 -26.32 -11.98
CA SER A 282 -25.94 -27.51 -11.30
C SER A 282 -25.49 -28.83 -11.93
N LYS A 283 -25.14 -28.78 -13.22
CA LYS A 283 -24.69 -29.93 -14.02
C LYS A 283 -23.20 -29.91 -14.30
N TRP A 284 -22.45 -28.94 -13.76
CA TRP A 284 -21.05 -28.72 -14.14
C TRP A 284 -20.19 -29.98 -13.97
N SER A 285 -20.38 -30.69 -12.86
CA SER A 285 -19.66 -31.95 -12.56
C SER A 285 -20.07 -33.15 -13.45
N SER A 286 -21.22 -33.06 -14.13
CA SER A 286 -21.69 -34.09 -15.05
C SER A 286 -21.17 -33.90 -16.47
N TYR A 287 -20.65 -32.70 -16.78
CA TYR A 287 -19.91 -32.47 -18.00
C TYR A 287 -18.48 -32.98 -17.74
N GLU A 288 -18.07 -34.04 -18.43
CA GLU A 288 -16.72 -34.62 -18.32
C GLU A 288 -15.67 -33.68 -18.97
N LEU A 289 -15.55 -32.45 -18.45
CA LEU A 289 -14.72 -31.34 -18.94
C LEU A 289 -13.59 -31.02 -17.96
#